data_AF-A0A0E0IWF1-F1
#
_entry.id   AF-A0A0E0IWF1-F1
#
_cell.length_a   1.000
_cell.length_b   1.000
_cell.length_c   1.000
_cell.angle_alpha   90.00
_cell.angle_beta   90.00
_cell.angle_gamma   90.00
#
_symmetry.space_group_name_H-M   'P 1'
#
loop_
_entity.id
_entity.type
_entity.pdbx_description
1 polymer ?
#
loop_
_entity_poly.entity_id
_entity_poly.type
_entity_poly.pdbx_seq_one_letter_code
_entity_poly.pdbx_strand_id
1 'polypeptide(L)'
;MEGKRWKIIPMPDSGGHGAPMIDRTQGHLCALNVDPLDIFNLSLWVLEDYNTDNWILKRTVSTLELFGGKKYEFDRGYQVIAVHPECNLIFFHYGLDNTLLAYEMDPKELRVVRNLGHHTCQPVLPYVPLFSVPLVHGH
;
A
#
# COMPACT_ATOMS: atom_id res chain seq x y z
N MET A 1 2.08 7.29 -28.84
CA MET A 1 0.70 6.94 -28.43
C MET A 1 0.80 5.85 -27.37
N GLU A 2 0.82 6.25 -26.10
CA GLU A 2 0.55 5.35 -24.98
C GLU A 2 -0.92 4.90 -25.03
N GLY A 3 -1.23 3.71 -24.48
CA GLY A 3 -2.63 3.26 -24.28
C GLY A 3 -3.31 2.46 -25.39
N LYS A 4 -2.60 1.98 -26.42
CA LYS A 4 -3.21 1.18 -27.52
C LYS A 4 -3.42 -0.31 -27.23
N ARG A 5 -2.80 -0.83 -26.17
CA ARG A 5 -2.91 -2.23 -25.76
C ARG A 5 -3.23 -2.26 -24.27
N TRP A 6 -4.21 -3.05 -23.90
CA TRP A 6 -4.59 -3.32 -22.52
C TRP A 6 -4.62 -4.83 -22.30
N LYS A 7 -4.41 -5.24 -21.05
CA LYS A 7 -4.43 -6.64 -20.61
C LYS A 7 -5.11 -6.69 -19.24
N ILE A 8 -5.83 -7.77 -18.97
CA ILE A 8 -6.39 -8.05 -17.65
C ILE A 8 -5.38 -8.89 -16.88
N ILE A 9 -4.98 -8.40 -15.71
CA ILE A 9 -4.14 -9.14 -14.76
C ILE A 9 -5.07 -9.61 -13.64
N PRO A 10 -5.23 -10.93 -13.42
CA PRO A 10 -5.99 -11.42 -12.28
C PRO A 10 -5.30 -10.98 -10.98
N MET A 11 -6.08 -10.54 -9.98
CA MET A 11 -5.53 -10.21 -8.67
C MET A 11 -5.02 -11.46 -7.95
N PRO A 12 -4.01 -11.35 -7.08
CA PRO A 12 -3.63 -12.43 -6.18
C PRO A 12 -4.85 -12.82 -5.36
N ASP A 13 -5.04 -14.13 -5.17
CA ASP A 13 -6.18 -14.66 -4.44
C ASP A 13 -6.18 -14.05 -3.04
N SER A 14 -7.21 -13.23 -2.77
CA SER A 14 -7.28 -12.41 -1.56
C SER A 14 -8.44 -12.83 -0.66
N GLY A 15 -9.29 -13.77 -1.09
CA GLY A 15 -10.37 -14.40 -0.31
C GLY A 15 -11.38 -13.48 0.43
N GLY A 16 -11.21 -12.16 0.46
CA GLY A 16 -11.73 -11.34 1.56
C GLY A 16 -12.10 -9.90 1.26
N HIS A 17 -12.72 -9.28 2.27
CA HIS A 17 -13.43 -8.01 2.23
C HIS A 17 -12.52 -6.81 1.92
N GLY A 18 -12.84 -6.10 0.83
CA GLY A 18 -12.22 -4.84 0.43
C GLY A 18 -11.47 -4.94 -0.90
N ALA A 19 -11.44 -3.84 -1.66
CA ALA A 19 -10.59 -3.79 -2.85
C ALA A 19 -9.12 -3.72 -2.38
N PRO A 20 -8.23 -4.59 -2.89
CA PRO A 20 -6.81 -4.53 -2.56
C PRO A 20 -6.24 -3.16 -2.95
N MET A 21 -5.37 -2.60 -2.11
CA MET A 21 -4.69 -1.36 -2.45
C MET A 21 -3.64 -1.67 -3.51
N ILE A 22 -3.68 -0.95 -4.63
CA ILE A 22 -2.72 -1.10 -5.73
C ILE A 22 -1.79 0.11 -5.70
N ASP A 23 -0.49 -0.16 -5.73
CA ASP A 23 0.54 0.88 -5.75
C ASP A 23 1.74 0.42 -6.60
N ARG A 24 2.82 1.18 -6.60
CA ARG A 24 4.09 0.82 -7.22
C ARG A 24 5.22 0.84 -6.19
N THR A 25 6.05 -0.20 -6.21
CA THR A 25 7.27 -0.25 -5.41
C THR A 25 8.40 -0.87 -6.22
N GLN A 26 9.59 -0.28 -6.13
CA GLN A 26 10.82 -0.69 -6.80
C GLN A 26 10.63 -0.89 -8.32
N GLY A 27 9.82 -0.03 -8.95
CA GLY A 27 9.51 -0.10 -10.38
C GLY A 27 8.43 -1.11 -10.77
N HIS A 28 7.97 -1.96 -9.85
CA HIS A 28 6.97 -3.00 -10.09
C HIS A 28 5.59 -2.61 -9.54
N LEU A 29 4.54 -3.20 -10.11
CA LEU A 29 3.19 -3.09 -9.59
C LEU A 29 3.09 -3.94 -8.31
N CYS A 30 2.53 -3.38 -7.24
CA CYS A 30 2.29 -4.10 -6.01
C CYS A 30 0.83 -4.02 -5.57
N ALA A 31 0.40 -5.06 -4.88
CA ALA A 31 -0.92 -5.16 -4.29
C ALA A 31 -0.80 -5.49 -2.80
N LEU A 32 -1.60 -4.79 -2.00
CA LEU A 32 -1.73 -5.02 -0.57
C LEU A 32 -3.14 -5.52 -0.27
N ASN A 33 -3.21 -6.67 0.40
CA ASN A 33 -4.46 -7.29 0.80
C ASN A 33 -4.39 -7.77 2.26
N VAL A 34 -5.56 -7.82 2.89
CA VAL A 34 -5.74 -8.42 4.22
C VAL A 34 -6.43 -9.75 4.04
N ASP A 35 -5.91 -10.80 4.68
CA ASP A 35 -6.50 -12.13 4.62
C ASP A 35 -7.86 -12.14 5.35
N PRO A 36 -8.96 -12.64 4.74
CA PRO A 36 -10.26 -12.76 5.40
C PRO A 36 -10.28 -13.70 6.61
N LEU A 37 -9.51 -14.77 6.54
CA LEU A 37 -9.41 -15.79 7.59
C LEU A 37 -8.42 -15.35 8.66
N ASP A 38 -7.49 -14.46 8.29
CA ASP A 38 -6.53 -13.85 9.18
C ASP A 38 -6.45 -12.32 8.99
N ILE A 39 -7.48 -11.64 9.51
CA ILE A 39 -7.67 -10.18 9.38
C ILE A 39 -6.56 -9.33 10.02
N PHE A 40 -5.61 -9.99 10.67
CA PHE A 40 -4.45 -9.36 11.29
C PHE A 40 -3.18 -9.52 10.47
N ASN A 41 -3.24 -10.11 9.28
CA ASN A 41 -2.11 -10.25 8.38
C ASN A 41 -2.32 -9.46 7.09
N LEU A 42 -1.42 -8.51 6.84
CA LEU A 42 -1.35 -7.72 5.62
C LEU A 42 -0.28 -8.31 4.72
N SER A 43 -0.66 -8.72 3.51
CA SER A 43 0.25 -9.34 2.54
C SER A 43 0.58 -8.39 1.40
N LEU A 44 1.87 -8.23 1.11
CA LEU A 44 2.41 -7.45 0.01
C LEU A 44 2.79 -8.39 -1.13
N TRP A 45 2.05 -8.28 -2.23
CA TRP A 45 2.29 -9.00 -3.47
C TRP A 45 2.93 -8.07 -4.49
N VAL A 46 3.88 -8.59 -5.26
CA VAL A 46 4.55 -7.84 -6.31
C VAL A 46 4.45 -8.60 -7.62
N LEU A 47 4.10 -7.89 -8.69
CA LEU A 47 4.09 -8.40 -10.05
C LEU A 47 5.45 -8.09 -10.69
N GLU A 48 6.37 -9.06 -10.64
CA GLU A 48 7.72 -8.89 -11.18
C GLU A 48 7.78 -9.12 -12.70
N ASP A 49 7.02 -10.10 -13.21
CA ASP A 49 6.95 -10.40 -14.63
C ASP A 49 5.52 -10.21 -15.19
N TYR A 50 5.33 -9.09 -15.89
CA TYR A 50 4.07 -8.72 -16.53
C TYR A 50 3.66 -9.66 -17.69
N ASN A 51 4.56 -10.51 -18.18
CA ASN A 51 4.21 -11.48 -19.22
C ASN A 51 3.47 -12.69 -18.65
N THR A 52 3.81 -13.10 -17.42
CA THR A 52 3.27 -14.29 -16.78
C THR A 52 2.03 -14.02 -15.93
N ASP A 53 1.76 -12.74 -15.61
CA ASP A 53 0.69 -12.31 -14.70
C ASP A 53 0.78 -12.90 -13.29
N ASN A 54 1.95 -13.43 -12.93
CA ASN A 54 2.13 -14.12 -11.66
C ASN A 54 2.52 -13.12 -10.56
N TRP A 55 1.65 -13.01 -9.57
CA TRP A 55 1.93 -12.29 -8.35
C TRP A 55 2.81 -13.11 -7.41
N ILE A 56 3.84 -12.48 -6.86
CA ILE A 56 4.77 -13.10 -5.91
C ILE A 56 4.56 -12.45 -4.56
N LEU A 57 4.27 -13.27 -3.54
CA LEU A 57 4.21 -12.79 -2.16
C LEU A 57 5.63 -12.40 -1.71
N LYS A 58 5.85 -11.11 -1.46
CA LYS A 58 7.15 -10.59 -1.01
C LYS A 58 7.23 -10.48 0.50
N ARG A 59 6.13 -10.11 1.15
CA ARG A 59 6.12 -9.93 2.60
C ARG A 59 4.72 -10.11 3.18
N THR A 60 4.69 -10.57 4.41
CA THR A 60 3.51 -10.54 5.26
C THR A 60 3.84 -9.73 6.51
N VAL A 61 2.94 -8.84 6.89
CA VAL A 61 3.05 -7.95 8.05
C VAL A 61 1.93 -8.30 9.01
N SER A 62 2.29 -8.76 10.20
CA SER A 62 1.32 -8.95 11.27
C SER A 62 0.96 -7.60 11.87
N THR A 63 -0.30 -7.20 11.77
CA THR A 63 -0.78 -5.96 12.36
C THR A 63 -0.84 -6.07 13.89
N LEU A 64 -0.95 -7.28 14.45
CA LEU A 64 -0.77 -7.52 15.88
C LEU A 64 0.65 -7.15 16.32
N GLU A 65 1.68 -7.62 15.60
CA GLU A 65 3.07 -7.24 15.91
C GLU A 65 3.26 -5.72 15.76
N LEU A 66 2.75 -5.16 14.66
CA LEU A 66 2.85 -3.74 14.32
C LEU A 66 2.24 -2.85 15.41
N PHE A 67 1.11 -3.26 15.99
CA PHE A 67 0.38 -2.49 17.01
C PHE A 67 0.59 -3.00 18.45
N GLY A 68 1.65 -3.77 18.72
CA GLY A 68 2.01 -4.21 20.07
C GLY A 68 0.96 -5.10 20.74
N GLY A 69 0.39 -6.03 19.98
CA GLY A 69 -0.63 -7.00 20.39
C GLY A 69 -2.06 -6.46 20.38
N LYS A 70 -2.27 -5.20 20.02
CA LYS A 70 -3.60 -4.61 19.94
C LYS A 70 -4.32 -5.06 18.67
N LYS A 71 -5.56 -5.49 18.84
CA LYS A 71 -6.43 -5.96 17.76
C LYS A 71 -7.09 -4.76 17.09
N TYR A 72 -6.49 -4.27 16.00
CA TYR A 72 -7.11 -3.30 15.13
C TYR A 72 -7.54 -3.97 13.84
N GLU A 73 -8.79 -3.76 13.46
CA GLU A 73 -9.36 -4.27 12.23
C GLU A 73 -9.03 -3.32 11.07
N PHE A 74 -8.69 -3.89 9.92
CA PHE A 74 -8.54 -3.13 8.68
C PHE A 74 -9.84 -2.39 8.35
N ASP A 75 -9.71 -1.17 7.85
CA ASP A 75 -10.83 -0.30 7.45
C ASP A 75 -11.72 0.21 8.61
N ARG A 76 -11.42 -0.18 9.85
CA ARG A 76 -12.09 0.33 11.07
C ARG A 76 -11.13 0.95 12.09
N GLY A 77 -9.96 0.34 12.31
CA GLY A 77 -8.94 0.80 13.25
C GLY A 77 -7.73 1.44 12.58
N TYR A 78 -7.42 1.00 11.36
CA TYR A 78 -6.34 1.52 10.54
C TYR A 78 -6.65 1.35 9.05
N GLN A 79 -6.04 2.20 8.22
CA GLN A 79 -6.04 2.07 6.77
C GLN A 79 -4.63 2.24 6.23
N VAL A 80 -4.31 1.52 5.15
CA VAL A 80 -3.07 1.72 4.39
C VAL A 80 -3.26 2.91 3.45
N ILE A 81 -2.28 3.80 3.40
CA ILE A 81 -2.30 5.02 2.58
C ILE A 81 -1.51 4.84 1.30
N ALA A 82 -0.28 4.32 1.42
CA ALA A 82 0.66 4.21 0.32
C ALA A 82 1.83 3.27 0.65
N VAL A 83 2.46 2.75 -0.38
CA VAL A 83 3.78 2.11 -0.31
C VAL A 83 4.81 3.07 -0.87
N HIS A 84 5.95 3.21 -0.20
CA HIS A 84 7.02 4.05 -0.74
C HIS A 84 7.56 3.43 -2.05
N PRO A 85 7.70 4.22 -3.12
CA PRO A 85 8.06 3.69 -4.44
C PRO A 85 9.48 3.13 -4.51
N GLU A 86 10.38 3.55 -3.61
CA GLU A 86 11.79 3.16 -3.64
C GLU A 86 12.25 2.45 -2.35
N CYS A 87 11.50 2.61 -1.27
CA CYS A 87 11.91 2.18 0.06
C CYS A 87 10.93 1.11 0.54
N ASN A 88 11.39 0.24 1.42
CA ASN A 88 10.55 -0.78 2.06
C ASN A 88 9.69 -0.17 3.17
N LEU A 89 8.95 0.89 2.87
CA LEU A 89 8.12 1.66 3.79
C LEU A 89 6.65 1.57 3.40
N ILE A 90 5.79 1.33 4.38
CA ILE A 90 4.33 1.38 4.23
C ILE A 90 3.78 2.49 5.13
N PHE A 91 2.92 3.34 4.57
CA PHE A 91 2.24 4.39 5.33
C PHE A 91 0.83 3.98 5.72
N PHE A 92 0.46 4.28 6.96
CA PHE A 92 -0.87 4.00 7.51
C PHE A 92 -1.40 5.26 8.19
N HIS A 93 -2.72 5.41 8.26
CA HIS A 93 -3.30 6.20 9.34
C HIS A 93 -3.95 5.28 10.37
N TYR A 94 -3.97 5.78 11.61
CA TYR A 94 -4.39 5.04 12.77
C TYR A 94 -5.29 5.89 13.69
N GLY A 95 -6.40 5.29 14.14
CA GLY A 95 -7.26 5.81 15.19
C GLY A 95 -8.06 7.07 14.82
N LEU A 96 -8.89 7.54 15.78
CA LEU A 96 -9.76 8.71 15.63
C LEU A 96 -9.00 10.04 15.48
N ASP A 97 -7.72 10.05 15.85
CA ASP A 97 -6.85 11.22 15.76
C ASP A 97 -6.08 11.27 14.43
N ASN A 98 -6.37 10.33 13.52
CA ASN A 98 -5.71 10.19 12.21
C ASN A 98 -4.18 10.25 12.31
N THR A 99 -3.60 9.43 13.19
CA THR A 99 -2.14 9.41 13.34
C THR A 99 -1.51 8.75 12.13
N LEU A 100 -0.69 9.51 11.38
CA LEU A 100 0.13 9.01 10.29
C LEU A 100 1.32 8.23 10.84
N LEU A 101 1.43 6.99 10.39
CA LEU A 101 2.49 6.06 10.74
C LEU A 101 3.28 5.67 9.50
N ALA A 102 4.57 5.40 9.69
CA ALA A 102 5.43 4.80 8.70
C ALA A 102 6.00 3.50 9.28
N TYR A 103 5.80 2.39 8.58
CA TYR A 103 6.35 1.10 8.94
C TYR A 103 7.49 0.75 7.99
N GLU A 104 8.68 0.58 8.54
CA GLU A 104 9.84 0.13 7.81
C GLU A 104 9.91 -1.39 7.91
N MET A 105 9.72 -2.04 6.77
CA MET A 105 9.48 -3.48 6.75
C MET A 105 10.70 -4.29 7.16
N ASP A 106 11.93 -3.83 6.83
CA ASP A 106 13.18 -4.58 7.07
C ASP A 106 13.58 -4.64 8.54
N PRO A 107 13.69 -3.50 9.26
CA PRO A 107 13.87 -3.54 10.70
C PRO A 107 12.57 -3.88 11.44
N LYS A 108 11.43 -3.97 10.73
CA LYS A 108 10.08 -4.15 11.30
C LYS A 108 9.75 -3.08 12.35
N GLU A 109 10.12 -1.83 12.05
CA GLU A 109 9.91 -0.71 12.96
C GLU A 109 8.72 0.13 12.53
N LEU A 110 7.84 0.43 13.49
CA LEU A 110 6.75 1.38 13.31
C LEU A 110 7.13 2.74 13.91
N ARG A 111 7.00 3.80 13.11
CA ARG A 111 7.33 5.18 13.51
C ARG A 111 6.11 6.08 13.36
N VAL A 112 5.88 6.93 14.35
CA VAL A 112 4.88 7.99 14.25
C VAL A 112 5.47 9.14 13.44
N VAL A 113 4.82 9.48 12.32
CA VAL A 113 5.24 10.60 11.48
C VAL A 113 4.58 11.88 11.97
N ARG A 114 3.25 11.87 12.14
CA ARG A 114 2.48 13.05 12.53
C ARG A 114 1.07 12.66 13.01
N ASN A 115 0.52 13.42 13.95
CA ASN A 115 -0.91 13.38 14.26
C ASN A 115 -1.65 14.38 13.35
N LEU A 116 -2.59 13.91 12.53
CA LEU A 116 -3.32 14.76 11.57
C LEU A 116 -4.55 15.43 12.20
N GLY A 117 -4.96 15.02 13.41
CA GLY A 117 -6.05 15.62 14.18
C GLY A 117 -7.43 15.07 13.84
N HIS A 118 -8.43 15.56 14.61
CA HIS A 118 -9.79 15.02 14.68
C HIS A 118 -10.73 15.42 13.53
N HIS A 119 -10.24 15.99 12.44
CA HIS A 119 -11.10 16.73 11.50
C HIS A 119 -11.37 16.05 10.17
N THR A 120 -10.82 14.86 9.95
CA THR A 120 -10.94 14.21 8.64
C THR A 120 -11.28 12.74 8.79
N CYS A 121 -12.56 12.39 8.70
CA CYS A 121 -13.00 11.07 8.19
C CYS A 121 -12.71 10.93 6.67
N GLN A 122 -11.85 11.78 6.10
CA GLN A 122 -11.55 11.76 4.68
C GLN A 122 -10.30 10.91 4.42
N PRO A 123 -10.28 10.15 3.31
CA PRO A 123 -9.13 9.34 2.96
C PRO A 123 -7.90 10.24 2.79
N VAL A 124 -6.83 9.92 3.51
CA VAL A 124 -5.51 10.50 3.24
C VAL A 124 -5.04 9.90 1.93
N LEU A 125 -4.89 10.73 0.90
CA LEU A 125 -4.42 10.29 -0.41
C LEU A 125 -2.94 10.67 -0.59
N PRO A 126 -2.09 9.76 -1.08
CA PRO A 126 -0.73 10.11 -1.45
C PRO A 126 -0.75 11.16 -2.56
N TYR A 127 0.06 12.22 -2.40
CA TYR A 127 0.31 13.15 -3.49
C TYR A 127 1.20 12.46 -4.53
N VAL A 128 0.72 12.35 -5.76
CA VAL A 128 1.49 11.87 -6.91
C VAL A 128 1.91 13.09 -7.73
N PRO A 129 3.17 13.56 -7.65
CA PRO A 129 3.62 14.67 -8.46
C PRO A 129 3.59 14.28 -9.93
N LEU A 130 2.81 15.00 -10.73
CA LEU A 130 2.85 14.86 -12.18
C LEU A 130 4.13 15.55 -12.70
N PHE A 131 5.20 14.79 -12.87
CA PHE A 131 6.37 15.29 -13.60
C PHE A 131 6.05 15.26 -15.09
N SER A 132 5.46 16.34 -15.59
CA SER A 132 5.40 16.59 -17.03
C SER A 132 6.81 16.95 -17.50
N VAL A 133 7.52 16.00 -18.10
CA VAL A 133 8.75 16.33 -18.84
C VAL A 133 8.32 17.26 -19.98
N PRO A 134 8.81 18.50 -20.07
CA PRO A 134 8.53 19.34 -21.22
C PRO A 134 9.08 18.60 -22.45
N LEU A 135 8.24 18.36 -23.45
CA LEU A 135 8.72 17.95 -24.76
C LEU A 135 9.63 19.07 -25.26
N VAL A 136 10.94 18.88 -25.12
CA VAL A 136 11.94 19.78 -25.70
C VAL A 136 11.74 19.70 -27.21
N HIS A 137 10.98 20.65 -27.76
CA HIS A 137 10.89 20.87 -29.18
C HIS A 137 12.03 21.82 -29.58
N GLY A 138 12.91 21.34 -30.46
CA GLY A 138 13.87 22.15 -31.22
C GLY A 138 15.26 22.24 -30.58
N HIS A 139 16.35 22.03 -31.30
CA HIS A 139 16.59 22.15 -32.76
C HIS A 139 17.45 21.02 -33.31
#